data_AF-A0A329XAM0-F1
#
_entry.id   AF-A0A329XAM0-F1
#
_cell.length_a   1.000
_cell.length_b   1.000
_cell.length_c   1.000
_cell.angle_alpha   90.00
_cell.angle_beta   90.00
_cell.angle_gamma   90.00
#
_symmetry.space_group_name_H-M   'P 1'
#
loop_
_entity.id
_entity.type
_entity.pdbx_description
1 polymer ?
#
loop_
_entity_poly.entity_id
_entity_poly.type
_entity_poly.pdbx_seq_one_letter_code
_entity_poly.pdbx_strand_id
1 'polypeptide(L)'
;MEIRPYQNDPQLFLTDLKGVSLNQLQGSGSSELNELVELILNKGIKIKSGSDVITENKNKDLLKKLIAYFLPADAIVKDGHLDSQIKNGIDNLKSFLNSPTLKTDWTLRDFLAAVHFNLTPDRLDDDVIYIFVSVMSGHDKKRLELRDELATLTAELKIYSVIQSEINAKLAANVTLNITDSGSFNLLDHKKYGFSEQAAFEKSDEYKLLRKISSDSEISIKKFLESPNKQSGAMAGLENSYEYDKDNNRLANFSTSVNDRVNPLNNIVQEKTTRLNEASSRYNAAIEALNRFIQKYDSIVRNILGAI
;
A
#
# COMPACT_ATOMS: atom_id res chain seq x y z
N MET A 1 -20.83 -32.49 -16.81
CA MET A 1 -21.43 -31.34 -16.12
C MET A 1 -20.60 -30.14 -16.51
N GLU A 2 -21.24 -29.10 -17.06
CA GLU A 2 -20.54 -27.91 -17.53
C GLU A 2 -20.30 -26.98 -16.33
N ILE A 3 -19.03 -26.66 -16.04
CA ILE A 3 -18.66 -25.71 -14.99
C ILE A 3 -18.61 -24.34 -15.65
N ARG A 4 -19.41 -23.38 -15.18
CA ARG A 4 -19.41 -22.03 -15.75
C ARG A 4 -18.06 -21.32 -15.49
N PRO A 5 -17.58 -20.49 -16.43
CA PRO A 5 -16.35 -19.73 -16.24
C PRO A 5 -16.39 -18.87 -14.98
N TYR A 6 -15.37 -19.00 -14.12
CA TYR A 6 -15.26 -18.25 -12.87
C TYR A 6 -15.12 -16.74 -13.07
N GLN A 7 -14.73 -16.32 -14.28
CA GLN A 7 -14.56 -14.93 -14.68
C GLN A 7 -15.89 -14.16 -14.73
N ASN A 8 -17.00 -14.83 -15.05
CA ASN A 8 -18.32 -14.20 -15.12
C ASN A 8 -18.93 -14.02 -13.73
N ASP A 9 -18.90 -15.09 -12.93
CA ASP A 9 -19.37 -15.06 -11.55
C ASP A 9 -18.64 -16.15 -10.72
N PRO A 10 -17.71 -15.75 -9.84
CA PRO A 10 -16.98 -16.67 -8.98
C PRO A 10 -17.88 -17.52 -8.05
N GLN A 11 -19.04 -16.99 -7.65
CA GLN A 11 -19.97 -17.71 -6.77
C GLN A 11 -20.72 -18.81 -7.51
N LEU A 12 -21.15 -18.53 -8.75
CA LEU A 12 -21.78 -19.54 -9.60
C LEU A 12 -20.80 -20.64 -9.99
N PHE A 13 -19.56 -20.28 -10.33
CA PHE A 13 -18.49 -21.25 -10.54
C PHE A 13 -18.28 -22.15 -9.32
N LEU A 14 -18.16 -21.57 -8.12
CA LEU A 14 -17.95 -22.35 -6.91
C LEU A 14 -19.14 -23.29 -6.63
N THR A 15 -20.36 -22.86 -6.98
CA THR A 15 -21.57 -23.66 -6.85
C THR A 15 -21.55 -24.85 -7.82
N ASP A 16 -21.18 -24.64 -9.08
CA ASP A 16 -21.05 -25.71 -10.07
C ASP A 16 -19.98 -26.72 -9.67
N LEU A 17 -18.83 -26.22 -9.20
CA LEU A 17 -17.69 -27.03 -8.79
C LEU A 17 -18.02 -27.96 -7.60
N LYS A 18 -18.86 -27.51 -6.66
CA LYS A 18 -19.33 -28.36 -5.55
C LYS A 18 -20.05 -29.63 -6.04
N GLY A 19 -20.80 -29.52 -7.14
CA GLY A 19 -21.55 -30.63 -7.75
C GLY A 19 -20.72 -31.62 -8.56
N VAL A 20 -19.45 -31.30 -8.86
CA VAL A 20 -18.54 -32.14 -9.66
C VAL A 20 -17.71 -33.05 -8.75
N SER A 21 -17.49 -34.29 -9.17
CA SER A 21 -16.62 -35.23 -8.45
C SER A 21 -15.14 -34.96 -8.77
N LEU A 22 -14.26 -35.14 -7.78
CA LEU A 22 -12.84 -34.79 -7.93
C LEU A 22 -12.18 -35.47 -9.13
N ASN A 23 -12.48 -36.74 -9.37
CA ASN A 23 -11.95 -37.54 -10.49
C ASN A 23 -12.35 -37.04 -11.89
N GLN A 24 -13.30 -36.10 -12.00
CA GLN A 24 -13.70 -35.47 -13.26
C GLN A 24 -12.89 -34.19 -13.55
N LEU A 25 -12.03 -33.77 -12.62
CA LEU A 25 -11.22 -32.56 -12.75
C LEU A 25 -9.83 -32.90 -13.30
N GLN A 26 -9.28 -32.02 -14.14
CA GLN A 26 -8.03 -32.27 -14.87
C GLN A 26 -6.84 -32.61 -13.95
N GLY A 27 -6.69 -31.89 -12.83
CA GLY A 27 -5.58 -32.07 -11.91
C GLY A 27 -5.78 -33.18 -10.88
N SER A 28 -6.86 -33.97 -10.98
CA SER A 28 -7.21 -34.96 -9.95
C SER A 28 -6.14 -36.04 -9.74
N GLY A 29 -5.42 -36.37 -10.82
CA GLY A 29 -4.34 -37.35 -10.82
C GLY A 29 -2.95 -36.74 -10.62
N SER A 30 -2.83 -35.43 -10.46
CA SER A 30 -1.52 -34.80 -10.31
C SER A 30 -0.91 -35.14 -8.96
N SER A 31 0.38 -35.47 -8.98
CA SER A 31 1.18 -35.77 -7.79
C SER A 31 1.29 -34.58 -6.83
N GLU A 32 1.16 -33.35 -7.32
CA GLU A 32 1.34 -32.10 -6.57
C GLU A 32 0.06 -31.60 -5.87
N LEU A 33 -1.10 -32.18 -6.20
CA LEU A 33 -2.40 -31.71 -5.72
C LEU A 33 -2.50 -31.70 -4.19
N ASN A 34 -2.10 -32.78 -3.53
CA ASN A 34 -2.22 -32.88 -2.08
C ASN A 34 -1.25 -31.92 -1.37
N GLU A 35 -0.03 -31.78 -1.89
CA GLU A 35 1.00 -30.90 -1.32
C GLU A 35 0.55 -29.43 -1.36
N LEU A 36 0.01 -28.97 -2.49
CA LEU A 36 -0.49 -27.59 -2.62
C LEU A 36 -1.67 -27.30 -1.68
N VAL A 37 -2.61 -28.26 -1.54
CA VAL A 37 -3.71 -28.13 -0.56
C VAL A 37 -3.15 -27.98 0.85
N GLU A 38 -2.19 -28.81 1.23
CA GLU A 38 -1.59 -28.79 2.57
C GLU A 38 -0.77 -27.53 2.82
N LEU A 39 -0.03 -27.04 1.83
CA LEU A 39 0.68 -25.78 1.90
C LEU A 39 -0.26 -24.62 2.22
N ILE A 40 -1.38 -24.48 1.49
CA ILE A 40 -2.36 -23.41 1.71
C ILE A 40 -2.96 -23.47 3.12
N LEU A 41 -3.31 -24.68 3.58
CA LEU A 41 -3.86 -24.89 4.93
C LEU A 41 -2.83 -24.57 6.01
N ASN A 42 -1.58 -25.02 5.86
CA ASN A 42 -0.50 -24.78 6.82
C ASN A 42 -0.11 -23.30 6.92
N LYS A 43 -0.27 -22.54 5.83
CA LYS A 43 -0.06 -21.08 5.82
C LYS A 43 -1.20 -20.30 6.48
N GLY A 44 -2.29 -20.96 6.87
CA GLY A 44 -3.42 -20.30 7.52
C GLY A 44 -4.17 -19.31 6.60
N ILE A 45 -4.12 -19.54 5.28
CA ILE A 45 -4.80 -18.68 4.31
C ILE A 45 -6.31 -18.89 4.44
N LYS A 46 -7.06 -17.80 4.66
CA LYS A 46 -8.52 -17.73 4.75
C LYS A 46 -9.11 -17.26 3.44
N ILE A 47 -9.72 -18.17 2.70
CA ILE A 47 -10.35 -17.84 1.41
C ILE A 47 -11.85 -17.59 1.64
N LYS A 48 -12.27 -16.33 1.55
CA LYS A 48 -13.65 -15.89 1.80
C LYS A 48 -14.49 -15.91 0.52
N SER A 49 -15.66 -16.51 0.60
CA SER A 49 -16.66 -16.57 -0.47
C SER A 49 -18.02 -16.18 0.09
N GLY A 50 -18.38 -14.90 -0.01
CA GLY A 50 -19.55 -14.36 0.69
C GLY A 50 -19.37 -14.45 2.21
N SER A 51 -20.31 -15.09 2.91
CA SER A 51 -20.22 -15.35 4.35
C SER A 51 -19.37 -16.57 4.72
N ASP A 52 -18.98 -17.40 3.75
CA ASP A 52 -18.27 -18.66 3.99
C ASP A 52 -16.75 -18.50 3.91
N VAL A 53 -16.02 -19.23 4.75
CA VAL A 53 -14.56 -19.39 4.65
C VAL A 53 -14.25 -20.81 4.19
N ILE A 54 -13.73 -20.93 2.96
CA ILE A 54 -13.50 -22.23 2.30
C ILE A 54 -12.49 -23.08 3.10
N THR A 55 -11.52 -22.44 3.75
CA THR A 55 -10.42 -23.11 4.46
C THR A 55 -10.69 -23.44 5.93
N GLU A 56 -11.69 -22.82 6.58
CA GLU A 56 -11.97 -23.05 8.02
C GLU A 56 -12.96 -24.20 8.28
N ASN A 57 -13.82 -24.56 7.32
CA ASN A 57 -14.94 -25.48 7.55
C ASN A 57 -14.65 -26.97 7.25
N LYS A 58 -13.40 -27.44 7.38
CA LYS A 58 -12.98 -28.79 6.93
C LYS A 58 -13.33 -29.10 5.47
N ASN A 59 -13.54 -28.08 4.64
CA ASN A 59 -13.85 -28.23 3.22
C ASN A 59 -12.56 -28.48 2.40
N LYS A 60 -11.68 -29.35 2.92
CA LYS A 60 -10.45 -29.80 2.23
C LYS A 60 -10.81 -30.36 0.86
N ASP A 61 -11.99 -30.98 0.72
CA ASP A 61 -12.54 -31.44 -0.55
C ASP A 61 -12.80 -30.28 -1.53
N LEU A 62 -13.48 -29.22 -1.11
CA LEU A 62 -13.75 -28.07 -1.99
C LEU A 62 -12.47 -27.32 -2.37
N LEU A 63 -11.54 -27.12 -1.44
CA LEU A 63 -10.22 -26.55 -1.75
C LEU A 63 -9.44 -27.46 -2.72
N LYS A 64 -9.50 -28.78 -2.51
CA LYS A 64 -8.86 -29.76 -3.40
C LYS A 64 -9.47 -29.74 -4.79
N LYS A 65 -10.79 -29.65 -4.91
CA LYS A 65 -11.49 -29.48 -6.20
C LYS A 65 -11.11 -28.16 -6.88
N LEU A 66 -11.00 -27.07 -6.11
CA LEU A 66 -10.57 -25.78 -6.64
C LEU A 66 -9.18 -25.87 -7.25
N ILE A 67 -8.20 -26.42 -6.53
CA ILE A 67 -6.84 -26.57 -7.06
C ILE A 67 -6.83 -27.54 -8.23
N ALA A 68 -7.51 -28.69 -8.14
CA ALA A 68 -7.58 -29.68 -9.21
C ALA A 68 -8.25 -29.15 -10.48
N TYR A 69 -9.11 -28.13 -10.39
CA TYR A 69 -9.67 -27.47 -11.57
C TYR A 69 -8.62 -26.68 -12.35
N PHE A 70 -7.64 -26.07 -11.69
CA PHE A 70 -6.60 -25.25 -12.36
C PHE A 70 -5.28 -26.01 -12.59
N LEU A 71 -5.00 -27.01 -11.76
CA LEU A 71 -3.79 -27.81 -11.82
C LEU A 71 -3.83 -28.71 -13.07
N PRO A 72 -2.83 -28.66 -13.95
CA PRO A 72 -2.74 -29.55 -15.09
C PRO A 72 -2.46 -30.98 -14.61
N ALA A 73 -2.87 -31.97 -15.40
CA ALA A 73 -2.44 -33.35 -15.18
C ALA A 73 -0.92 -33.47 -15.36
N ASP A 74 -0.30 -34.44 -14.68
CA ASP A 74 1.13 -34.69 -14.83
C ASP A 74 1.46 -34.99 -16.30
N ALA A 75 2.57 -34.43 -16.79
CA ALA A 75 2.98 -34.60 -18.17
C ALA A 75 3.26 -36.08 -18.47
N ILE A 76 2.77 -36.56 -19.62
CA ILE A 76 3.01 -37.94 -20.07
C ILE A 76 4.51 -38.15 -20.33
N VAL A 77 5.19 -37.13 -20.88
CA VAL A 77 6.64 -37.14 -21.15
C VAL A 77 7.34 -36.35 -20.07
N LYS A 78 8.13 -37.05 -19.24
CA LYS A 78 8.98 -36.43 -18.22
C LYS A 78 10.11 -35.64 -18.87
N ASP A 79 10.46 -34.52 -18.25
CA ASP A 79 11.53 -33.60 -18.64
C ASP A 79 11.37 -32.97 -20.04
N GLY A 80 10.16 -33.06 -20.61
CA GLY A 80 9.78 -32.35 -21.83
C GLY A 80 9.37 -30.91 -21.55
N HIS A 81 9.19 -30.11 -22.62
CA HIS A 81 8.80 -28.70 -22.50
C HIS A 81 7.53 -28.48 -21.67
N LEU A 82 6.51 -29.32 -21.86
CA LEU A 82 5.27 -29.26 -21.09
C LEU A 82 5.47 -29.63 -19.62
N ASP A 83 6.31 -30.62 -19.31
CA ASP A 83 6.64 -31.00 -17.93
C ASP A 83 7.36 -29.86 -17.20
N SER A 84 8.35 -29.24 -17.85
CA SER A 84 9.06 -28.08 -17.31
C SER A 84 8.13 -26.89 -17.11
N GLN A 85 7.19 -26.63 -18.02
CA GLN A 85 6.17 -25.61 -17.82
C GLN A 85 5.32 -25.93 -16.59
N ILE A 86 4.78 -27.14 -16.47
CA ILE A 86 3.95 -27.53 -15.31
C ILE A 86 4.71 -27.31 -14.01
N LYS A 87 5.92 -27.85 -13.89
CA LYS A 87 6.80 -27.69 -12.72
C LYS A 87 7.04 -26.22 -12.37
N ASN A 88 7.44 -25.40 -13.35
CA ASN A 88 7.78 -23.99 -13.10
C ASN A 88 6.66 -23.19 -12.46
N GLY A 89 5.39 -23.39 -12.86
CA GLY A 89 4.32 -22.62 -12.24
C GLY A 89 3.78 -23.21 -10.96
N ILE A 90 3.96 -24.51 -10.73
CA ILE A 90 3.77 -25.09 -9.39
C ILE A 90 4.81 -24.48 -8.44
N ASP A 91 6.07 -24.39 -8.86
CA ASP A 91 7.14 -23.76 -8.08
C ASP A 91 6.90 -22.27 -7.86
N ASN A 92 6.42 -21.53 -8.86
CA ASN A 92 6.03 -20.13 -8.72
C ASN A 92 4.88 -19.97 -7.70
N LEU A 93 3.86 -20.83 -7.75
CA LEU A 93 2.79 -20.82 -6.75
C LEU A 93 3.32 -21.12 -5.35
N LYS A 94 4.16 -22.15 -5.21
CA LYS A 94 4.79 -22.51 -3.92
C LYS A 94 5.63 -21.34 -3.39
N SER A 95 6.43 -20.70 -4.23
CA SER A 95 7.23 -19.52 -3.88
C SER A 95 6.35 -18.36 -3.42
N PHE A 96 5.27 -18.06 -4.16
CA PHE A 96 4.30 -17.04 -3.80
C PHE A 96 3.65 -17.31 -2.44
N LEU A 97 3.14 -18.53 -2.24
CA LEU A 97 2.50 -18.95 -0.98
C LEU A 97 3.47 -18.96 0.21
N ASN A 98 4.77 -19.05 -0.05
CA ASN A 98 5.82 -19.00 0.97
C ASN A 98 6.33 -17.59 1.27
N SER A 99 5.85 -16.56 0.57
CA SER A 99 6.25 -15.16 0.83
C SER A 99 5.95 -14.74 2.28
N PRO A 100 6.92 -14.15 3.02
CA PRO A 100 6.73 -13.77 4.41
C PRO A 100 5.77 -12.57 4.59
N THR A 101 5.53 -11.80 3.53
CA THR A 101 4.63 -10.63 3.53
C THR A 101 3.24 -10.96 2.97
N LEU A 102 2.99 -12.23 2.66
CA LEU A 102 1.72 -12.67 2.12
C LEU A 102 0.58 -12.41 3.10
N LYS A 103 -0.45 -11.70 2.65
CA LYS A 103 -1.71 -11.58 3.41
C LYS A 103 -2.33 -12.96 3.55
N THR A 104 -2.97 -13.24 4.67
CA THR A 104 -3.68 -14.53 4.88
C THR A 104 -5.18 -14.42 4.67
N ASP A 105 -5.79 -13.23 4.71
CA ASP A 105 -7.20 -13.03 4.35
C ASP A 105 -7.36 -12.75 2.86
N TRP A 106 -7.86 -13.72 2.10
CA TRP A 106 -8.07 -13.63 0.66
C TRP A 106 -9.56 -13.67 0.33
N THR A 107 -9.97 -12.94 -0.70
CA THR A 107 -11.26 -13.19 -1.35
C THR A 107 -11.16 -14.39 -2.29
N LEU A 108 -12.30 -14.99 -2.65
CA LEU A 108 -12.33 -16.04 -3.67
C LEU A 108 -11.68 -15.58 -4.99
N ARG A 109 -11.86 -14.31 -5.38
CA ARG A 109 -11.25 -13.77 -6.60
C ARG A 109 -9.73 -13.73 -6.52
N ASP A 110 -9.19 -13.30 -5.38
CA ASP A 110 -7.75 -13.27 -5.14
C ASP A 110 -7.14 -14.67 -5.28
N PHE A 111 -7.81 -15.66 -4.69
CA PHE A 111 -7.40 -17.05 -4.79
C PHE A 111 -7.47 -17.58 -6.22
N LEU A 112 -8.60 -17.39 -6.91
CA LEU A 112 -8.80 -17.87 -8.29
C LEU A 112 -7.76 -17.27 -9.25
N ALA A 113 -7.46 -15.98 -9.10
CA ALA A 113 -6.40 -15.33 -9.85
C ALA A 113 -5.01 -15.94 -9.54
N ALA A 114 -4.68 -16.13 -8.26
CA ALA A 114 -3.41 -16.76 -7.87
C ALA A 114 -3.23 -18.15 -8.49
N VAL A 115 -4.24 -19.03 -8.43
CA VAL A 115 -4.14 -20.38 -8.99
C VAL A 115 -4.20 -20.37 -10.51
N HIS A 116 -5.01 -19.51 -11.13
CA HIS A 116 -5.10 -19.42 -12.59
C HIS A 116 -3.77 -18.99 -13.20
N PHE A 117 -3.18 -17.90 -12.70
CA PHE A 117 -1.92 -17.36 -13.21
C PHE A 117 -0.74 -18.29 -13.04
N ASN A 118 -0.70 -19.06 -11.95
CA ASN A 118 0.42 -19.96 -11.70
C ASN A 118 0.21 -21.34 -12.33
N LEU A 119 -1.02 -21.87 -12.37
CA LEU A 119 -1.24 -23.29 -12.71
C LEU A 119 -1.74 -23.53 -14.14
N THR A 120 -2.42 -22.58 -14.80
CA THR A 120 -3.00 -22.85 -16.13
C THR A 120 -2.04 -22.58 -17.29
N PRO A 121 -2.19 -23.24 -18.46
CA PRO A 121 -1.36 -22.97 -19.66
C PRO A 121 -1.55 -21.57 -20.25
N ASP A 122 -2.65 -20.89 -19.94
CA ASP A 122 -2.89 -19.45 -20.24
C ASP A 122 -2.01 -18.53 -19.38
N ARG A 123 -0.84 -19.02 -18.95
CA ARG A 123 0.12 -18.25 -18.17
C ARG A 123 0.42 -16.96 -18.91
N LEU A 124 0.19 -15.87 -18.18
CA LEU A 124 0.81 -14.61 -18.52
C LEU A 124 2.33 -14.74 -18.38
N ASP A 125 3.05 -13.87 -19.07
CA ASP A 125 4.50 -13.73 -18.90
C ASP A 125 4.85 -13.61 -17.41
N ASP A 126 6.00 -14.16 -16.99
CA ASP A 126 6.45 -14.20 -15.58
C ASP A 126 6.41 -12.82 -14.90
N ASP A 127 6.56 -11.75 -15.69
CA ASP A 127 6.44 -10.35 -15.27
C ASP A 127 5.06 -10.03 -14.68
N VAL A 128 3.98 -10.51 -15.27
CA VAL A 128 2.61 -10.22 -14.80
C VAL A 128 2.26 -11.04 -13.56
N ILE A 129 2.81 -12.26 -13.44
CA ILE A 129 2.68 -13.11 -12.25
C ILE A 129 3.38 -12.45 -11.06
N TYR A 130 4.65 -12.04 -11.22
CA TYR A 130 5.41 -11.31 -10.19
C TYR A 130 4.68 -10.04 -9.70
N ILE A 131 4.03 -9.36 -10.63
CA ILE A 131 3.25 -8.16 -10.43
C ILE A 131 1.99 -8.42 -9.58
N PHE A 132 1.19 -9.44 -9.93
CA PHE A 132 0.00 -9.83 -9.17
C PHE A 132 0.36 -10.24 -7.75
N VAL A 133 1.46 -11.00 -7.62
CA VAL A 133 2.07 -11.38 -6.34
C VAL A 133 2.46 -10.16 -5.51
N SER A 134 3.01 -9.11 -6.11
CA SER A 134 3.41 -7.88 -5.41
C SER A 134 2.21 -7.12 -4.83
N VAL A 135 1.10 -7.02 -5.57
CA VAL A 135 -0.14 -6.38 -5.09
C VAL A 135 -0.75 -7.19 -3.94
N MET A 136 -0.80 -8.52 -4.10
CA MET A 136 -1.31 -9.46 -3.08
C MET A 136 -0.45 -9.50 -1.81
N SER A 137 0.86 -9.34 -1.94
CA SER A 137 1.83 -9.28 -0.83
C SER A 137 1.82 -7.94 -0.08
N GLY A 138 0.84 -7.08 -0.33
CA GLY A 138 0.60 -5.87 0.47
C GLY A 138 1.37 -4.63 0.02
N HIS A 139 1.93 -4.59 -1.20
CA HIS A 139 2.60 -3.38 -1.69
C HIS A 139 1.65 -2.18 -1.82
N ASP A 140 0.34 -2.40 -2.01
CA ASP A 140 -0.67 -1.34 -1.92
C ASP A 140 -0.75 -0.73 -0.51
N LYS A 141 -0.71 -1.57 0.53
CA LYS A 141 -0.64 -1.11 1.91
C LYS A 141 0.63 -0.31 2.14
N LYS A 142 1.78 -0.79 1.64
CA LYS A 142 3.04 -0.07 1.78
C LYS A 142 3.04 1.28 1.04
N ARG A 143 2.40 1.36 -0.12
CA ARG A 143 2.19 2.61 -0.87
C ARG A 143 1.33 3.59 -0.08
N LEU A 144 0.22 3.14 0.50
CA LEU A 144 -0.67 3.97 1.31
C LEU A 144 0.03 4.45 2.58
N GLU A 145 0.77 3.57 3.28
CA GLU A 145 1.59 3.95 4.44
C GLU A 145 2.64 5.01 4.07
N LEU A 146 3.39 4.81 2.98
CA LEU A 146 4.38 5.78 2.51
C LEU A 146 3.75 7.13 2.14
N ARG A 147 2.57 7.12 1.52
CA ARG A 147 1.80 8.33 1.19
C ARG A 147 1.39 9.08 2.45
N ASP A 148 0.84 8.38 3.44
CA ASP A 148 0.34 8.99 4.68
C ASP A 148 1.50 9.51 5.55
N GLU A 149 2.64 8.79 5.57
CA GLU A 149 3.89 9.26 6.18
C GLU A 149 4.43 10.51 5.49
N LEU A 150 4.45 10.53 4.15
CA LEU A 150 4.92 11.68 3.37
C LEU A 150 4.03 12.91 3.60
N ALA A 151 2.71 12.73 3.60
CA ALA A 151 1.75 13.79 3.90
C ALA A 151 2.01 14.42 5.29
N THR A 152 2.28 13.59 6.29
CA THR A 152 2.61 14.06 7.65
C THR A 152 3.92 14.87 7.68
N LEU A 153 4.97 14.40 7.01
CA LEU A 153 6.26 15.09 6.95
C LEU A 153 6.19 16.41 6.17
N THR A 154 5.46 16.43 5.05
CA THR A 154 5.25 17.64 4.26
C THR A 154 4.45 18.68 5.04
N ALA A 155 3.43 18.26 5.79
CA ALA A 155 2.69 19.14 6.68
C ALA A 155 3.60 19.76 7.76
N GLU A 156 4.50 18.97 8.36
CA GLU A 156 5.47 19.46 9.33
C GLU A 156 6.43 20.49 8.69
N LEU A 157 6.98 20.21 7.51
CA LEU A 157 7.81 21.16 6.76
C LEU A 157 7.07 22.47 6.44
N LYS A 158 5.79 22.38 6.08
CA LYS A 158 4.96 23.55 5.81
C LYS A 158 4.79 24.43 7.05
N ILE A 159 4.56 23.83 8.23
CA ILE A 159 4.49 24.56 9.51
C ILE A 159 5.84 25.23 9.83
N TYR A 160 6.96 24.50 9.67
CA TYR A 160 8.30 25.09 9.83
C TYR A 160 8.54 26.26 8.86
N SER A 161 8.08 26.16 7.61
CA SER A 161 8.19 27.23 6.62
C SER A 161 7.40 28.48 7.03
N VAL A 162 6.20 28.29 7.60
CA VAL A 162 5.38 29.38 8.15
C VAL A 162 6.10 30.07 9.32
N ILE A 163 6.67 29.29 10.24
CA ILE A 163 7.46 29.82 11.37
C ILE A 163 8.67 30.61 10.86
N GLN A 164 9.41 30.05 9.91
CA GLN A 164 10.60 30.69 9.34
C GLN A 164 10.25 31.98 8.59
N SER A 165 9.10 32.02 7.91
CA SER A 165 8.62 33.25 7.26
C SER A 165 8.32 34.35 8.28
N GLU A 166 7.74 34.01 9.44
CA GLU A 166 7.48 34.98 10.49
C GLU A 166 8.78 35.49 11.12
N ILE A 167 9.73 34.58 11.42
CA ILE A 167 11.07 34.95 11.91
C ILE A 167 11.74 35.94 10.95
N ASN A 168 11.72 35.64 9.65
CA ASN A 168 12.31 36.51 8.62
C ASN A 168 11.60 37.87 8.52
N ALA A 169 10.27 37.91 8.68
CA ALA A 169 9.53 39.17 8.70
C ALA A 169 9.94 40.05 9.90
N LYS A 170 10.13 39.45 11.08
CA LYS A 170 10.60 40.18 12.28
C LYS A 170 12.05 40.62 12.16
N LEU A 171 12.92 39.78 11.59
CA LEU A 171 14.31 40.14 11.27
C LEU A 171 14.36 41.33 10.30
N ALA A 172 13.58 41.30 9.22
CA ALA A 172 13.56 42.38 8.23
C ALA A 172 13.03 43.70 8.79
N ALA A 173 12.08 43.63 9.74
CA ALA A 173 11.55 44.79 10.44
C ALA A 173 12.41 45.23 11.64
N ASN A 174 13.49 44.51 11.98
CA ASN A 174 14.32 44.74 13.17
C ASN A 174 13.51 44.79 14.48
N VAL A 175 12.53 43.89 14.63
CA VAL A 175 11.64 43.84 15.79
C VAL A 175 11.73 42.50 16.53
N THR A 176 11.30 42.50 17.79
CA THR A 176 11.23 41.32 18.64
C THR A 176 10.15 40.34 18.17
N LEU A 177 10.49 39.06 18.12
CA LEU A 177 9.56 37.95 17.94
C LEU A 177 9.12 37.41 19.31
N ASN A 178 7.83 37.37 19.59
CA ASN A 178 7.28 36.62 20.72
C ASN A 178 6.83 35.24 20.20
N ILE A 179 7.28 34.17 20.84
CA ILE A 179 6.94 32.79 20.44
C ILE A 179 5.96 32.11 21.40
N THR A 180 5.64 32.74 22.53
CA THR A 180 4.67 32.23 23.52
C THR A 180 3.26 32.76 23.33
N ASP A 181 3.14 34.03 22.91
CA ASP A 181 1.86 34.70 22.78
C ASP A 181 1.16 34.28 21.48
N SER A 182 0.14 33.43 21.61
CA SER A 182 -0.67 32.99 20.48
C SER A 182 -1.51 34.13 19.86
N GLY A 183 -1.71 35.24 20.57
CA GLY A 183 -2.30 36.47 20.03
C GLY A 183 -1.36 37.21 19.08
N SER A 184 -0.05 36.99 19.16
CA SER A 184 0.94 37.62 18.27
C SER A 184 1.16 36.83 16.97
N PHE A 185 1.11 35.49 17.05
CA PHE A 185 1.18 34.60 15.89
C PHE A 185 0.58 33.22 16.21
N ASN A 186 -0.60 32.94 15.64
CA ASN A 186 -1.31 31.67 15.82
C ASN A 186 -1.04 30.71 14.66
N LEU A 187 -0.48 29.53 14.94
CA LEU A 187 -0.28 28.47 13.95
C LEU A 187 -1.58 27.82 13.46
N LEU A 188 -2.73 28.09 14.10
CA LEU A 188 -4.04 27.68 13.58
C LEU A 188 -4.66 28.69 12.62
N ASP A 189 -3.98 29.80 12.30
CA ASP A 189 -4.46 30.74 11.28
C ASP A 189 -4.30 30.14 9.87
N HIS A 190 -5.42 29.69 9.31
CA HIS A 190 -5.49 29.06 7.99
C HIS A 190 -4.89 29.91 6.87
N LYS A 191 -4.89 31.25 7.00
CA LYS A 191 -4.36 32.16 5.98
C LYS A 191 -2.84 32.06 5.86
N LYS A 192 -2.13 31.70 6.93
CA LYS A 192 -0.68 31.51 6.94
C LYS A 192 -0.24 30.34 6.05
N TYR A 193 -1.14 29.39 5.83
CA TYR A 193 -0.91 28.22 4.99
C TYR A 193 -1.44 28.40 3.56
N GLY A 194 -2.09 29.53 3.27
CA GLY A 194 -2.66 29.85 1.95
C GLY A 194 -4.08 29.33 1.73
N PHE A 195 -4.78 28.89 2.77
CA PHE A 195 -6.19 28.50 2.65
C PHE A 195 -7.09 29.73 2.72
N SER A 196 -8.06 29.83 1.81
CA SER A 196 -9.09 30.86 1.85
C SER A 196 -10.15 30.58 2.92
N GLU A 197 -10.47 29.30 3.17
CA GLU A 197 -11.54 28.85 4.04
C GLU A 197 -11.03 27.97 5.20
N GLN A 198 -11.53 28.23 6.41
CA GLN A 198 -11.22 27.45 7.61
C GLN A 198 -11.56 25.95 7.42
N ALA A 199 -12.71 25.64 6.83
CA ALA A 199 -13.14 24.26 6.63
C ALA A 199 -12.22 23.45 5.69
N ALA A 200 -11.48 24.12 4.78
CA ALA A 200 -10.49 23.46 3.94
C ALA A 200 -9.22 23.15 4.73
N PHE A 201 -8.78 24.09 5.57
CA PHE A 201 -7.65 23.90 6.47
C PHE A 201 -7.91 22.78 7.48
N GLU A 202 -9.11 22.68 8.05
CA GLU A 202 -9.44 21.63 9.02
C GLU A 202 -9.35 20.19 8.48
N LYS A 203 -9.39 20.03 7.14
CA LYS A 203 -9.21 18.75 6.45
C LYS A 203 -7.75 18.46 6.10
N SER A 204 -6.87 19.47 6.19
CA SER A 204 -5.47 19.40 5.79
C SER A 204 -4.63 18.63 6.82
N ASP A 205 -3.47 18.14 6.37
CA ASP A 205 -2.57 17.40 7.24
C ASP A 205 -1.80 18.32 8.20
N GLU A 206 -1.63 19.60 7.86
CA GLU A 206 -1.12 20.64 8.78
C GLU A 206 -2.04 20.80 9.99
N TYR A 207 -3.35 20.95 9.77
CA TYR A 207 -4.30 21.08 10.87
C TYR A 207 -4.34 19.81 11.72
N LYS A 208 -4.35 18.62 11.09
CA LYS A 208 -4.28 17.34 11.83
C LYS A 208 -3.03 17.25 12.69
N LEU A 209 -1.87 17.67 12.18
CA LEU A 209 -0.62 17.69 12.94
C LEU A 209 -0.70 18.69 14.10
N LEU A 210 -1.14 19.92 13.84
CA LEU A 210 -1.32 20.94 14.88
C LEU A 210 -2.28 20.48 15.99
N ARG A 211 -3.37 19.78 15.65
CA ARG A 211 -4.29 19.20 16.64
C ARG A 211 -3.71 18.03 17.43
N LYS A 212 -2.71 17.31 16.91
CA LYS A 212 -1.93 16.33 17.68
C LYS A 212 -0.96 17.01 18.66
N ILE A 213 -0.56 18.25 18.37
CA ILE A 213 0.34 19.05 19.22
C ILE A 213 -0.42 19.64 20.40
N SER A 214 -1.60 20.23 20.15
CA SER A 214 -2.47 20.77 21.20
C SER A 214 -3.94 20.79 20.79
N SER A 215 -4.82 20.66 21.79
CA SER A 215 -6.27 20.86 21.66
C SER A 215 -6.71 22.30 21.90
N ASP A 216 -5.77 23.20 22.22
CA ASP A 216 -6.05 24.61 22.51
C ASP A 216 -6.66 25.32 21.30
N SER A 217 -7.44 26.38 21.53
CA SER A 217 -8.02 27.19 20.44
C SER A 217 -6.98 27.90 19.59
N GLU A 218 -5.77 28.09 20.12
CA GLU A 218 -4.63 28.70 19.46
C GLU A 218 -3.35 27.93 19.77
N ILE A 219 -2.40 27.94 18.84
CA ILE A 219 -1.12 27.24 19.01
C ILE A 219 0.01 28.21 18.70
N SER A 220 0.85 28.48 19.70
CA SER A 220 2.02 29.33 19.56
C SER A 220 3.21 28.58 18.94
N ILE A 221 4.17 29.34 18.42
CA ILE A 221 5.42 28.79 17.85
C ILE A 221 6.14 27.93 18.89
N LYS A 222 6.26 28.41 20.14
CA LYS A 222 6.93 27.68 21.23
C LYS A 222 6.26 26.34 21.49
N LYS A 223 4.93 26.32 21.61
CA LYS A 223 4.17 25.09 21.86
C LYS A 223 4.43 24.03 20.79
N PHE A 224 4.47 24.45 19.52
CA PHE A 224 4.81 23.56 18.43
C PHE A 224 6.25 23.05 18.51
N LEU A 225 7.22 23.94 18.69
CA LEU A 225 8.65 23.57 18.71
C LEU A 225 9.02 22.68 19.90
N GLU A 226 8.41 22.88 21.07
CA GLU A 226 8.67 22.07 22.28
C GLU A 226 7.95 20.72 22.28
N SER A 227 6.96 20.52 21.41
CA SER A 227 6.19 19.27 21.42
C SER A 227 7.00 18.08 20.87
N PRO A 228 6.96 16.91 21.53
CA PRO A 228 7.56 15.68 21.01
C PRO A 228 6.71 15.00 19.93
N ASN A 229 5.45 15.44 19.72
CA ASN A 229 4.48 14.79 18.83
C ASN A 229 4.68 15.17 17.35
N LYS A 230 5.94 15.21 16.89
CA LYS A 230 6.35 15.53 15.51
C LYS A 230 7.69 14.84 15.19
N GLN A 231 8.01 14.69 13.91
CA GLN A 231 9.14 13.88 13.44
C GLN A 231 10.50 14.54 13.72
N SER A 232 10.57 15.87 13.71
CA SER A 232 11.77 16.64 14.08
C SER A 232 12.12 16.62 15.58
N GLY A 233 11.23 16.06 16.41
CA GLY A 233 11.39 15.99 17.86
C GLY A 233 11.18 17.33 18.58
N ALA A 234 11.29 17.30 19.91
CA ALA A 234 11.16 18.49 20.74
C ALA A 234 12.44 19.35 20.74
N MET A 235 12.28 20.66 20.70
CA MET A 235 13.32 21.63 21.04
C MET A 235 13.21 21.98 22.53
N ALA A 236 14.34 22.12 23.21
CA ALA A 236 14.40 22.50 24.62
C ALA A 236 15.16 23.81 24.79
N GLY A 237 14.94 24.50 25.91
CA GLY A 237 15.63 25.75 26.25
C GLY A 237 15.22 26.94 25.40
N LEU A 238 14.00 26.93 24.85
CA LEU A 238 13.48 28.07 24.10
C LEU A 238 13.09 29.21 25.05
N GLU A 239 13.40 30.43 24.66
CA GLU A 239 12.97 31.62 25.38
C GLU A 239 11.50 31.94 25.07
N ASN A 240 10.93 32.97 25.69
CA ASN A 240 9.57 33.40 25.37
C ASN A 240 9.55 34.36 24.17
N SER A 241 10.65 35.10 23.98
CA SER A 241 10.82 36.07 22.91
C SER A 241 12.29 36.18 22.50
N TYR A 242 12.51 36.56 21.25
CA TYR A 242 13.83 36.79 20.68
C TYR A 242 13.90 38.19 20.08
N GLU A 243 14.72 39.05 20.69
CA GLU A 243 14.94 40.42 20.24
C GLU A 243 15.92 40.46 19.06
N TYR A 244 15.71 41.42 18.18
CA TYR A 244 16.69 41.80 17.18
C TYR A 244 17.77 42.68 17.82
N ASP A 245 19.03 42.27 17.70
CA ASP A 245 20.19 43.03 18.14
C ASP A 245 21.22 43.07 16.99
N LYS A 246 21.90 44.21 16.80
CA LYS A 246 22.86 44.39 15.69
C LYS A 246 24.18 43.67 15.91
N ASP A 247 24.60 43.51 17.16
CA ASP A 247 25.91 42.99 17.56
C ASP A 247 25.82 41.53 18.03
N ASN A 248 24.69 41.12 18.63
CA ASN A 248 24.42 39.75 19.07
C ASN A 248 22.98 39.32 18.78
N ASN A 249 22.65 39.13 17.50
CA ASN A 249 21.29 38.87 17.04
C ASN A 249 20.75 37.51 17.49
N ARG A 250 20.09 37.48 18.65
CA ARG A 250 19.49 36.27 19.24
C ARG A 250 18.36 35.72 18.36
N LEU A 251 17.63 36.59 17.67
CA LEU A 251 16.60 36.20 16.69
C LEU A 251 17.21 35.50 15.47
N ALA A 252 18.37 35.94 14.97
CA ALA A 252 19.09 35.25 13.90
C ALA A 252 19.62 33.88 14.35
N ASN A 253 20.16 33.78 15.56
CA ASN A 253 20.61 32.50 16.13
C ASN A 253 19.44 31.51 16.31
N PHE A 254 18.28 32.02 16.74
CA PHE A 254 17.06 31.23 16.80
C PHE A 254 16.60 30.76 15.42
N SER A 255 16.66 31.64 14.40
CA SER A 255 16.39 31.27 13.00
C SER A 255 17.26 30.10 12.54
N THR A 256 18.57 30.13 12.83
CA THR A 256 19.48 29.03 12.48
C THR A 256 19.08 27.73 13.17
N SER A 257 18.76 27.80 14.47
CA SER A 257 18.32 26.63 15.25
C SER A 257 17.02 26.01 14.72
N VAL A 258 16.10 26.84 14.21
CA VAL A 258 14.88 26.36 13.56
C VAL A 258 15.20 25.69 12.21
N ASN A 259 16.08 26.29 11.40
CA ASN A 259 16.52 25.70 10.12
C ASN A 259 17.26 24.36 10.30
N ASP A 260 18.04 24.21 11.37
CA ASP A 260 18.74 22.95 11.67
C ASP A 260 17.78 21.77 11.88
N ARG A 261 16.52 22.03 12.25
CA ARG A 261 15.46 21.00 12.34
C ARG A 261 14.84 20.66 10.98
N VAL A 262 14.88 21.59 10.03
CA VAL A 262 14.29 21.43 8.70
C VAL A 262 15.17 20.58 7.79
N ASN A 263 16.49 20.72 7.88
CA ASN A 263 17.42 20.02 6.97
C ASN A 263 17.29 18.48 7.04
N PRO A 264 17.30 17.83 8.22
CA PRO A 264 17.08 16.39 8.30
C PRO A 264 15.69 15.98 7.79
N LEU A 265 14.68 16.79 8.05
CA LEU A 265 13.30 16.52 7.64
C LEU A 265 13.16 16.54 6.11
N ASN A 266 13.81 17.50 5.44
CA ASN A 266 13.88 17.56 3.97
C ASN A 266 14.53 16.31 3.36
N ASN A 267 15.63 15.83 3.94
CA ASN A 267 16.29 14.61 3.48
C ASN A 267 15.37 13.39 3.59
N ILE A 268 14.63 13.26 4.70
CA ILE A 268 13.66 12.18 4.91
C ILE A 268 12.51 12.28 3.90
N VAL A 269 12.02 13.49 3.62
CA VAL A 269 10.97 13.72 2.61
C VAL A 269 11.45 13.33 1.22
N GLN A 270 12.67 13.69 0.83
CA GLN A 270 13.25 13.27 -0.44
C GLN A 270 13.38 11.74 -0.53
N GLU A 271 13.91 11.08 0.50
CA GLU A 271 14.02 9.62 0.56
C GLU A 271 12.65 8.95 0.43
N LYS A 272 11.65 9.38 1.21
CA LYS A 272 10.31 8.80 1.16
C LYS A 272 9.57 9.11 -0.14
N THR A 273 9.79 10.27 -0.75
CA THR A 273 9.25 10.61 -2.08
C THR A 273 9.80 9.66 -3.14
N THR A 274 11.11 9.40 -3.14
CA THR A 274 11.73 8.43 -4.04
C THR A 274 11.12 7.04 -3.86
N ARG A 275 11.00 6.57 -2.62
CA ARG A 275 10.37 5.27 -2.32
C ARG A 275 8.89 5.20 -2.72
N LEU A 276 8.14 6.28 -2.53
CA LEU A 276 6.73 6.35 -2.95
C LEU A 276 6.60 6.34 -4.48
N ASN A 277 7.48 7.03 -5.19
CA ASN A 277 7.52 7.03 -6.65
C ASN A 277 7.87 5.65 -7.19
N GLU A 278 8.84 4.96 -6.60
CA GLU A 278 9.15 3.57 -6.95
C GLU A 278 7.97 2.64 -6.68
N ALA A 279 7.34 2.73 -5.51
CA ALA A 279 6.16 1.93 -5.17
C ALA A 279 4.96 2.22 -6.10
N SER A 280 4.73 3.48 -6.45
CA SER A 280 3.66 3.91 -7.35
C SER A 280 3.92 3.52 -8.80
N SER A 281 5.16 3.61 -9.26
CA SER A 281 5.58 3.13 -10.58
C SER A 281 5.35 1.63 -10.72
N ARG A 282 5.80 0.84 -9.73
CA ARG A 282 5.56 -0.61 -9.69
C ARG A 282 4.06 -0.93 -9.65
N TYR A 283 3.27 -0.16 -8.91
CA TYR A 283 1.81 -0.34 -8.86
C TYR A 283 1.12 0.04 -10.18
N ASN A 284 1.52 1.12 -10.83
CA ASN A 284 0.92 1.52 -12.11
C ASN A 284 1.28 0.55 -13.23
N ALA A 285 2.54 0.10 -13.27
CA ALA A 285 2.96 -1.01 -14.13
C ALA A 285 2.14 -2.28 -13.84
N ALA A 286 1.80 -2.51 -12.57
CA ALA A 286 0.95 -3.63 -12.18
C ALA A 286 -0.47 -3.54 -12.74
N ILE A 287 -1.09 -2.37 -12.64
CA ILE A 287 -2.42 -2.11 -13.18
C ILE A 287 -2.42 -2.20 -14.71
N GLU A 288 -1.40 -1.66 -15.37
CA GLU A 288 -1.29 -1.73 -16.83
C GLU A 288 -1.14 -3.17 -17.33
N ALA A 289 -0.31 -3.98 -16.66
CA ALA A 289 -0.16 -5.39 -16.98
C ALA A 289 -1.47 -6.18 -16.76
N LEU A 290 -2.20 -5.89 -15.68
CA LEU A 290 -3.53 -6.47 -15.42
C LEU A 290 -4.55 -6.08 -16.51
N ASN A 291 -4.55 -4.81 -16.94
CA ASN A 291 -5.44 -4.34 -18.00
C ASN A 291 -5.10 -4.98 -19.36
N ARG A 292 -3.81 -5.13 -19.69
CA ARG A 292 -3.36 -5.85 -20.89
C ARG A 292 -3.78 -7.32 -20.84
N PHE A 293 -3.77 -7.95 -19.67
CA PHE A 293 -4.29 -9.31 -19.48
C PHE A 293 -5.79 -9.39 -19.77
N ILE A 294 -6.60 -8.51 -19.15
CA ILE A 294 -8.06 -8.48 -19.38
C ILE A 294 -8.35 -8.32 -20.88
N GLN A 295 -7.65 -7.43 -21.56
CA GLN A 295 -7.81 -7.20 -23.00
C GLN A 295 -7.39 -8.40 -23.87
N LYS A 296 -6.27 -9.05 -23.54
CA LYS A 296 -5.81 -10.25 -24.26
C LYS A 296 -6.78 -11.42 -24.05
N TYR A 297 -7.33 -11.54 -22.85
CA TYR A 297 -8.34 -12.53 -22.52
C TYR A 297 -9.67 -12.28 -23.26
N ASP A 298 -10.19 -11.04 -23.24
CA ASP A 298 -11.37 -10.65 -24.00
C ASP A 298 -11.21 -10.94 -25.51
N SER A 299 -10.00 -10.74 -26.04
CA SER A 299 -9.65 -11.04 -27.43
C SER A 299 -9.66 -12.55 -27.72
N ILE A 300 -9.07 -13.37 -26.84
CA ILE A 300 -9.05 -14.83 -26.98
C ILE A 300 -10.47 -15.41 -26.88
N VAL A 301 -11.28 -14.94 -25.92
CA VAL A 301 -12.67 -15.38 -25.74
C VAL A 301 -13.53 -15.00 -26.96
N ARG A 302 -13.37 -13.78 -27.51
CA ARG A 302 -14.05 -13.39 -28.76
C ARG A 302 -13.62 -14.23 -29.96
N ASN A 303 -12.33 -14.57 -30.09
CA ASN A 303 -11.85 -15.40 -31.17
C ASN A 303 -12.34 -16.85 -31.08
N ILE A 304 -12.48 -17.39 -29.86
CA ILE A 304 -13.03 -18.73 -29.64
C ILE A 304 -14.54 -18.74 -29.89
N LEU A 305 -15.29 -17.73 -29.42
CA LEU A 305 -16.74 -17.63 -29.62
C LEU A 305 -17.15 -17.21 -31.04
N GLY A 306 -16.28 -16.49 -31.76
CA GLY A 306 -16.49 -16.15 -33.18
C GLY A 306 -16.04 -17.24 -34.16
N ALA A 307 -15.40 -18.30 -33.67
CA ALA A 307 -14.97 -19.46 -34.45
C ALA A 307 -15.94 -20.67 -34.31
N ILE A 308 -17.08 -20.49 -33.63
CA ILE A 308 -18.21 -21.43 -33.56
C ILE A 308 -19.38 -20.82 -34.34
#